data_AF-A0A433XLS6-F1
#
_entry.id   AF-A0A433XLS6-F1
#
_cell.length_a   1.000
_cell.length_b   1.000
_cell.length_c   1.000
_cell.angle_alpha   90.00
_cell.angle_beta   90.00
_cell.angle_gamma   90.00
#
_symmetry.space_group_name_H-M   'P 1'
#
loop_
_entity.id
_entity.type
_entity.pdbx_description
1 polymer ?
#
loop_
_entity_poly.entity_id
_entity_poly.type
_entity_poly.pdbx_seq_one_letter_code
_entity_poly.pdbx_strand_id
1 'polypeptide(L)'
;MQKDVADMVKAIASMFAFFAVATFLSLLGLDLLVRNGGGLPVIGGLSAHGYAEALGVLTGTGLYRLVGPVFLMASAIALALRSAYLDHMLQLIGKAAALLIAASLGLVAGHWGVLRLMQGRDIALDPFVPIVIAFALATIAGLFFRPENYRASTPVRVVLVGALALAAPITLAML
;
A
#
# COMPACT_ATOMS: atom_id res chain seq x y z
N MET A 1 4.91 24.29 3.98
CA MET A 1 4.20 23.19 4.68
C MET A 1 2.96 22.72 3.93
N GLN A 2 2.02 23.60 3.59
CA GLN A 2 0.78 23.22 2.89
C GLN A 2 1.00 22.68 1.46
N LYS A 3 2.02 23.22 0.75
CA LYS A 3 2.35 22.84 -0.63
C LYS A 3 2.85 21.40 -0.76
N ASP A 4 3.83 20.98 0.05
CA ASP A 4 4.37 19.60 0.01
C ASP A 4 3.30 18.54 0.31
N VAL A 5 2.39 18.81 1.25
CA VAL A 5 1.29 17.91 1.59
C VAL A 5 0.30 17.83 0.43
N ALA A 6 -0.07 18.97 -0.15
CA ALA A 6 -0.97 19.00 -1.30
C ALA A 6 -0.38 18.27 -2.51
N ASP A 7 0.92 18.42 -2.77
CA ASP A 7 1.60 17.74 -3.87
C ASP A 7 1.67 16.22 -3.63
N MET A 8 1.89 15.78 -2.39
CA MET A 8 1.87 14.35 -2.03
C MET A 8 0.47 13.75 -2.15
N VAL A 9 -0.57 14.43 -1.69
CA VAL A 9 -1.96 13.97 -1.82
C VAL A 9 -2.35 13.87 -3.30
N LYS A 10 -1.96 14.85 -4.11
CA LYS A 10 -2.15 14.78 -5.57
C LYS A 10 -1.40 13.59 -6.18
N ALA A 11 -0.16 13.34 -5.78
CA ALA A 11 0.61 12.21 -6.28
C ALA A 11 -0.06 10.87 -5.92
N ILE A 12 -0.53 10.70 -4.68
CA ILE A 12 -1.27 9.53 -4.22
C ILE A 12 -2.56 9.34 -5.03
N ALA A 13 -3.36 10.40 -5.19
CA ALA A 13 -4.61 10.36 -5.93
C ALA A 13 -4.39 10.03 -7.42
N SER A 14 -3.38 10.65 -8.04
CA SER A 14 -2.99 10.39 -9.43
C SER A 14 -2.52 8.95 -9.61
N MET A 15 -1.71 8.43 -8.67
CA MET A 15 -1.19 7.06 -8.74
C MET A 15 -2.33 6.03 -8.61
N PHE A 16 -3.22 6.25 -7.65
CA PHE A 16 -4.43 5.43 -7.47
C PHE A 16 -5.29 5.44 -8.74
N ALA A 17 -5.62 6.61 -9.27
CA ALA A 17 -6.48 6.76 -10.44
C ALA A 17 -5.85 6.13 -11.69
N PHE A 18 -4.56 6.40 -11.92
CA PHE A 18 -3.82 5.87 -13.07
C PHE A 18 -3.79 4.34 -13.04
N PHE A 19 -3.47 3.73 -11.90
CA PHE A 19 -3.47 2.28 -11.76
C PHE A 19 -4.86 1.67 -11.85
N ALA A 20 -5.88 2.33 -11.30
CA ALA A 20 -7.27 1.87 -11.43
C ALA A 20 -7.72 1.83 -12.88
N VAL A 21 -7.47 2.90 -13.64
CA VAL A 21 -7.82 2.95 -15.07
C VAL A 21 -6.98 1.96 -15.87
N ALA A 22 -5.67 1.89 -15.62
CA ALA A 22 -4.79 0.96 -16.31
C ALA A 22 -5.22 -0.50 -16.08
N THR A 23 -5.48 -0.89 -14.83
CA THR A 23 -5.97 -2.24 -14.51
C THR A 23 -7.34 -2.51 -15.14
N PHE A 24 -8.27 -1.55 -15.07
CA PHE A 24 -9.58 -1.68 -15.70
C PHE A 24 -9.45 -1.93 -17.21
N LEU A 25 -8.64 -1.13 -17.91
CA LEU A 25 -8.43 -1.26 -19.35
C LEU A 25 -7.72 -2.57 -19.73
N SER A 26 -6.71 -2.99 -18.95
CA SER A 26 -6.02 -4.27 -19.18
C SER A 26 -6.98 -5.46 -19.04
N LEU A 27 -7.80 -5.47 -18.00
CA LEU A 27 -8.77 -6.53 -17.77
C LEU A 27 -9.93 -6.49 -18.77
N LEU A 28 -10.39 -5.30 -19.16
CA LEU A 28 -11.37 -5.12 -20.20
C LEU A 28 -10.87 -5.65 -21.54
N GLY A 29 -9.63 -5.34 -21.91
CA GLY A 29 -8.98 -5.84 -23.12
C GLY A 29 -8.89 -7.36 -23.13
N LEU A 30 -8.55 -7.97 -21.99
CA LEU A 30 -8.53 -9.43 -21.83
C LEU A 30 -9.94 -10.04 -21.97
N ASP A 31 -10.95 -9.46 -21.32
CA ASP A 31 -12.34 -9.95 -21.41
C ASP A 31 -12.86 -9.91 -22.86
N LEU A 32 -12.57 -8.83 -23.58
CA LEU A 32 -12.91 -8.71 -25.01
C LEU A 32 -12.17 -9.73 -25.87
N LEU A 33 -10.89 -9.98 -25.59
CA LEU A 33 -10.10 -10.98 -26.32
C LEU A 33 -10.68 -12.38 -26.14
N VAL A 34 -11.02 -12.76 -24.90
CA VAL A 34 -11.63 -14.06 -24.59
C VAL A 34 -13.00 -14.22 -25.25
N ARG A 35 -13.86 -13.19 -25.17
CA ARG A 35 -15.20 -13.21 -25.80
C ARG A 35 -15.14 -13.37 -27.32
N ASN A 36 -14.09 -12.86 -27.96
CA ASN A 36 -13.89 -12.95 -29.40
C ASN A 36 -13.13 -14.22 -29.84
N GLY A 37 -12.98 -15.21 -28.95
CA GLY A 37 -12.33 -16.49 -29.27
C GLY A 37 -10.80 -16.45 -29.24
N GLY A 38 -10.20 -15.37 -28.72
CA GLY A 38 -8.76 -15.30 -28.50
C GLY A 38 -8.32 -16.26 -27.40
N GLY A 39 -7.37 -17.15 -27.71
CA GLY A 39 -6.79 -18.07 -26.75
C GLY A 39 -5.77 -17.37 -25.85
N LEU A 40 -5.96 -17.49 -24.53
CA LEU A 40 -4.97 -17.05 -23.54
C LEU A 40 -4.11 -18.25 -23.11
N PRO A 41 -2.77 -18.08 -22.99
CA PRO A 41 -1.94 -19.13 -22.43
C PRO A 41 -2.34 -19.40 -20.98
N VAL A 42 -2.63 -20.66 -20.65
CA VAL A 42 -2.95 -21.09 -19.29
C VAL A 42 -1.68 -21.02 -18.45
N ILE A 43 -1.54 -19.99 -17.61
CA ILE A 43 -0.44 -19.89 -16.65
C ILE A 43 -0.93 -20.44 -15.31
N GLY A 44 -0.38 -21.58 -14.88
CA GLY A 44 -0.58 -22.10 -13.52
C GLY A 44 -1.93 -22.77 -13.23
N GLY A 45 -2.63 -23.31 -14.24
CA GLY A 45 -3.88 -24.08 -14.05
C GLY A 45 -5.11 -23.23 -13.71
N LEU A 46 -4.97 -21.91 -13.61
CA LEU A 46 -6.08 -20.98 -13.47
C LEU A 46 -6.80 -20.88 -14.82
N SER A 47 -8.10 -21.20 -14.84
CA SER A 47 -8.91 -21.07 -16.05
C SER A 47 -8.89 -19.61 -16.53
N ALA A 48 -9.03 -19.40 -17.84
CA ALA A 48 -9.15 -18.05 -18.42
C ALA A 48 -10.31 -17.21 -17.85
N HIS A 49 -11.19 -17.81 -17.03
CA HIS A 49 -12.30 -17.16 -16.33
C HIS A 49 -12.03 -16.95 -14.82
N GLY A 50 -10.91 -17.47 -14.29
CA GLY A 50 -10.48 -17.39 -12.89
C GLY A 50 -9.54 -16.21 -12.58
N TYR A 51 -9.49 -15.19 -13.46
CA TYR A 51 -8.64 -14.00 -13.26
C TYR A 51 -8.90 -13.27 -11.94
N ALA A 52 -10.11 -13.40 -11.39
CA ALA A 52 -10.48 -12.83 -10.09
C ALA A 52 -9.70 -13.45 -8.92
N GLU A 53 -9.44 -14.76 -8.98
CA GLU A 53 -8.71 -15.49 -7.93
C GLU A 53 -7.19 -15.28 -8.05
N ALA A 54 -6.69 -15.15 -9.29
CA ALA A 54 -5.27 -14.92 -9.56
C ALA A 54 -4.74 -13.60 -8.97
N LEU A 55 -5.55 -12.54 -8.98
CA LEU A 55 -5.17 -11.23 -8.44
C LEU A 55 -5.05 -11.23 -6.91
N GLY A 56 -5.90 -11.98 -6.20
CA GLY A 56 -5.77 -12.16 -4.75
C GLY A 56 -4.48 -12.88 -4.35
N VAL A 57 -4.02 -13.82 -5.19
CA VAL A 57 -2.75 -14.55 -4.99
C VAL A 57 -1.55 -13.69 -5.41
N LEU A 58 -1.62 -12.98 -6.54
CA LEU A 58 -0.55 -12.11 -7.04
C LEU A 58 -0.34 -10.84 -6.20
N THR A 59 -1.38 -10.34 -5.54
CA THR A 59 -1.26 -9.21 -4.61
C THR A 59 -0.62 -9.60 -3.27
N GLY A 60 -0.32 -10.88 -3.05
CA GLY A 60 0.61 -11.35 -2.02
C GLY A 60 0.55 -10.56 -0.72
N THR A 61 -0.62 -10.53 -0.08
CA THR A 61 -0.95 -9.63 1.05
C THR A 61 0.05 -9.72 2.20
N GLY A 62 0.80 -10.82 2.32
CA GLY A 62 1.86 -11.01 3.31
C GLY A 62 2.95 -9.93 3.28
N LEU A 63 3.34 -9.43 2.11
CA LEU A 63 4.37 -8.38 2.03
C LEU A 63 3.86 -7.06 2.61
N TYR A 64 2.62 -6.68 2.30
CA TYR A 64 2.00 -5.46 2.83
C TYR A 64 1.75 -5.52 4.34
N ARG A 65 1.48 -6.71 4.89
CA ARG A 65 1.37 -6.92 6.34
C ARG A 65 2.65 -6.58 7.09
N LEU A 66 3.81 -6.79 6.47
CA LEU A 66 5.11 -6.56 7.10
C LEU A 66 5.59 -5.11 6.98
N VAL A 67 5.20 -4.40 5.91
CA VAL A 67 5.70 -3.03 5.64
C VAL A 67 5.41 -2.08 6.80
N GLY A 68 4.19 -2.08 7.34
CA GLY A 68 3.81 -1.21 8.46
C GLY A 68 4.64 -1.46 9.73
N PRO A 69 4.61 -2.69 10.29
CA PRO A 69 5.39 -3.06 11.47
C PRO A 69 6.90 -2.81 11.33
N VAL A 70 7.48 -3.18 10.18
CA VAL A 70 8.92 -2.98 9.92
C VAL A 70 9.26 -1.50 9.86
N PHE A 71 8.40 -0.68 9.25
CA PHE A 71 8.59 0.77 9.18
C PHE A 71 8.53 1.42 10.58
N LEU A 72 7.60 0.99 11.44
CA LEU A 72 7.50 1.47 12.81
C LEU A 72 8.78 1.13 13.60
N MET A 73 9.27 -0.10 13.49
CA MET A 73 10.50 -0.53 14.15
C MET A 73 11.73 0.23 13.62
N ALA A 74 11.86 0.37 12.31
CA ALA A 74 12.94 1.14 11.70
C ALA A 74 12.93 2.61 12.14
N SER A 75 11.73 3.19 12.30
CA SER A 75 11.55 4.55 12.83
C SER A 75 11.97 4.66 14.30
N ALA A 76 11.68 3.65 15.12
CA ALA A 76 12.14 3.59 16.52
C ALA A 76 13.67 3.56 16.60
N ILE A 77 14.31 2.75 15.75
CA ILE A 77 15.76 2.61 15.67
C ILE A 77 16.42 3.92 15.22
N ALA A 78 15.91 4.54 14.15
CA ALA A 78 16.46 5.81 13.65
C ALA A 78 16.39 6.93 14.70
N LEU A 79 15.27 7.01 15.41
CA LEU A 79 15.06 7.97 16.48
C LEU A 79 15.97 7.70 17.69
N ALA A 80 16.23 6.43 18.02
CA ALA A 80 17.18 6.05 19.07
C ALA A 80 18.63 6.41 18.70
N LEU A 81 19.03 6.17 17.45
CA LEU A 81 20.39 6.41 16.94
C LEU A 81 20.70 7.89 16.66
N ARG A 82 19.70 8.78 16.70
CA ARG A 82 19.83 10.22 16.37
C ARG A 82 20.48 10.48 14.99
N SER A 83 20.31 9.58 14.03
CA SER A 83 20.94 9.71 12.70
C SER A 83 20.04 10.50 11.74
N ALA A 84 20.46 11.72 11.38
CA ALA A 84 19.68 12.57 10.45
C ALA A 84 19.60 11.94 9.04
N TYR A 85 20.62 11.15 8.69
CA TYR A 85 20.63 10.38 7.46
C TYR A 85 19.52 9.32 7.43
N LEU A 86 19.34 8.56 8.53
CA LEU A 86 18.28 7.55 8.62
C LEU A 86 16.89 8.18 8.56
N ASP A 87 16.71 9.36 9.16
CA ASP A 87 15.44 10.09 9.12
C ASP A 87 15.04 10.48 7.69
N HIS A 88 15.98 10.99 6.89
CA HIS A 88 15.73 11.30 5.49
C HIS A 88 15.46 10.05 4.64
N MET A 89 16.19 8.96 4.89
CA MET A 89 15.96 7.68 4.20
C MET A 89 14.57 7.12 4.52
N LEU A 90 14.15 7.16 5.79
CA LEU A 90 12.82 6.74 6.22
C LEU A 90 11.71 7.57 5.57
N GLN A 91 11.90 8.88 5.42
CA GLN A 91 10.92 9.73 4.73
C GLN A 91 10.81 9.38 3.24
N LEU A 92 11.93 9.11 2.56
CA LEU A 92 11.91 8.68 1.16
C LEU A 92 11.19 7.34 1.00
N ILE A 93 11.52 6.37 1.86
CA ILE A 93 10.88 5.04 1.87
C ILE A 93 9.40 5.15 2.20
N GLY A 94 9.02 5.97 3.18
CA GLY A 94 7.61 6.17 3.57
C GLY A 94 6.77 6.76 2.42
N LYS A 95 7.32 7.72 1.68
CA LYS A 95 6.67 8.29 0.48
C LYS A 95 6.55 7.24 -0.63
N ALA A 96 7.61 6.50 -0.90
CA ALA A 96 7.59 5.44 -1.91
C ALA A 96 6.59 4.34 -1.55
N ALA A 97 6.55 3.90 -0.28
CA ALA A 97 5.60 2.93 0.23
C ALA A 97 4.16 3.45 0.10
N ALA A 98 3.88 4.71 0.45
CA ALA A 98 2.56 5.29 0.29
C ALA A 98 2.10 5.30 -1.18
N LEU A 99 2.99 5.63 -2.12
CA LEU A 99 2.68 5.59 -3.56
C LEU A 99 2.47 4.17 -4.06
N LEU A 100 3.30 3.21 -3.62
CA LEU A 100 3.16 1.81 -3.97
C LEU A 100 1.82 1.24 -3.48
N ILE A 101 1.45 1.53 -2.23
CA ILE A 101 0.19 1.06 -1.66
C ILE A 101 -0.99 1.75 -2.36
N ALA A 102 -0.89 3.04 -2.71
CA ALA A 102 -1.90 3.72 -3.52
C ALA A 102 -2.08 3.05 -4.89
N ALA A 103 -1.00 2.66 -5.54
CA ALA A 103 -1.03 1.92 -6.80
C ALA A 103 -1.74 0.55 -6.63
N SER A 104 -1.43 -0.17 -5.55
CA SER A 104 -2.06 -1.45 -5.24
C SER A 104 -3.55 -1.31 -4.96
N LEU A 105 -3.98 -0.27 -4.24
CA LEU A 105 -5.41 0.05 -4.07
C LEU A 105 -6.07 0.40 -5.40
N GLY A 106 -5.38 1.12 -6.28
CA GLY A 106 -5.85 1.39 -7.64
C GLY A 106 -6.08 0.10 -8.41
N LEU A 107 -5.14 -0.84 -8.34
CA LEU A 107 -5.24 -2.16 -8.96
C LEU A 107 -6.50 -2.91 -8.50
N VAL A 108 -6.76 -2.92 -7.20
CA VAL A 108 -7.95 -3.54 -6.59
C VAL A 108 -9.23 -2.84 -7.05
N ALA A 109 -9.25 -1.51 -7.06
CA ALA A 109 -10.40 -0.73 -7.49
C ALA A 109 -10.72 -0.95 -8.98
N GLY A 110 -9.70 -0.97 -9.85
CA GLY A 110 -9.86 -1.27 -11.27
C GLY A 110 -10.38 -2.68 -11.51
N HIS A 111 -9.89 -3.65 -10.73
CA HIS A 111 -10.37 -5.02 -10.79
C HIS A 111 -11.83 -5.16 -10.34
N TRP A 112 -12.21 -4.54 -9.21
CA TRP A 112 -13.59 -4.49 -8.75
C TRP A 112 -14.52 -3.86 -9.79
N GLY A 113 -14.07 -2.80 -10.45
CA GLY A 113 -14.83 -2.13 -11.52
C GLY A 113 -15.22 -3.09 -12.64
N VAL A 114 -14.30 -3.96 -13.09
CA VAL A 114 -14.61 -4.96 -14.13
C VAL A 114 -15.58 -6.01 -13.61
N LEU A 115 -15.37 -6.54 -12.40
CA LEU A 115 -16.27 -7.55 -11.82
C LEU A 115 -17.68 -7.02 -11.63
N ARG A 116 -17.82 -5.79 -11.14
CA ARG A 116 -19.11 -5.17 -10.89
C ARG A 116 -19.85 -4.85 -12.19
N LEU A 117 -19.15 -4.29 -13.17
CA LEU A 117 -19.76 -3.83 -14.42
C LEU A 117 -20.02 -4.96 -15.42
N MET A 118 -19.14 -5.96 -15.49
CA MET A 118 -19.23 -7.03 -16.49
C MET A 118 -19.82 -8.33 -15.97
N GLN A 119 -19.59 -8.66 -14.69
CA GLN A 119 -19.96 -9.95 -14.13
C GLN A 119 -21.03 -9.84 -13.03
N GLY A 120 -21.43 -8.63 -12.64
CA GLY A 120 -22.40 -8.40 -11.57
C GLY A 120 -21.97 -8.97 -10.21
N ARG A 121 -20.67 -9.20 -10.02
CA ARG A 121 -20.09 -9.79 -8.80
C ARG A 121 -19.36 -8.72 -7.98
N ASP A 122 -19.42 -8.89 -6.67
CA ASP A 122 -18.65 -8.09 -5.72
C ASP A 122 -17.39 -8.82 -5.28
N ILE A 123 -16.38 -8.05 -4.86
CA ILE A 123 -15.16 -8.58 -4.26
C ILE A 123 -15.37 -8.81 -2.76
N ALA A 124 -14.77 -9.87 -2.22
CA ALA A 124 -14.61 -10.00 -0.77
C ALA A 124 -13.63 -8.92 -0.28
N LEU A 125 -14.02 -8.11 0.70
CA LEU A 125 -13.20 -7.01 1.22
C LEU A 125 -12.18 -7.46 2.28
N ASP A 126 -12.40 -8.60 2.92
CA ASP A 126 -11.53 -9.14 3.98
C ASP A 126 -10.04 -9.22 3.63
N PRO A 127 -9.63 -9.68 2.43
CA PRO A 127 -8.22 -9.73 2.06
C PRO A 127 -7.54 -8.35 1.95
N PHE A 128 -8.33 -7.29 1.81
CA PHE A 128 -7.85 -5.92 1.55
C PHE A 128 -7.71 -5.07 2.81
N VAL A 129 -8.31 -5.48 3.93
CA VAL A 129 -8.19 -4.80 5.23
C VAL A 129 -6.72 -4.53 5.61
N PRO A 130 -5.78 -5.50 5.48
CA PRO A 130 -4.37 -5.26 5.78
C PRO A 130 -3.72 -4.19 4.90
N ILE A 131 -4.12 -4.10 3.63
CA ILE A 131 -3.58 -3.13 2.67
C ILE A 131 -4.05 -1.72 3.03
N VAL A 132 -5.31 -1.56 3.44
CA VAL A 132 -5.86 -0.27 3.88
C VAL A 132 -5.19 0.20 5.17
N ILE A 133 -4.97 -0.71 6.12
CA ILE A 133 -4.24 -0.40 7.36
C ILE A 133 -2.79 -0.01 7.05
N ALA A 134 -2.11 -0.77 6.20
CA ALA A 134 -0.75 -0.46 5.76
C ALA A 134 -0.67 0.90 5.04
N PHE A 135 -1.68 1.22 4.22
CA PHE A 135 -1.80 2.51 3.56
C PHE A 135 -1.89 3.65 4.57
N ALA A 136 -2.82 3.55 5.52
CA ALA A 136 -3.00 4.56 6.56
C ALA A 136 -1.71 4.79 7.34
N LEU A 137 -1.03 3.71 7.76
CA LEU A 137 0.24 3.80 8.48
C LEU A 137 1.35 4.44 7.64
N ALA A 138 1.51 4.03 6.38
CA ALA A 138 2.54 4.56 5.48
C ALA A 138 2.30 6.02 5.11
N THR A 139 1.04 6.42 4.90
CA THR A 139 0.67 7.81 4.64
C THR A 139 0.88 8.68 5.87
N ILE A 140 0.47 8.23 7.05
CA ILE A 140 0.70 8.96 8.31
C ILE A 140 2.21 9.11 8.54
N ALA A 141 2.97 8.04 8.36
CA ALA A 141 4.42 8.06 8.48
C ALA A 141 5.08 9.03 7.48
N GLY A 142 4.70 8.95 6.20
CA GLY A 142 5.29 9.76 5.13
C GLY A 142 4.94 11.26 5.20
N LEU A 143 3.76 11.62 5.74
CA LEU A 143 3.34 13.02 5.87
C LEU A 143 3.77 13.65 7.20
N PHE A 144 3.60 12.93 8.32
CA PHE A 144 3.64 13.53 9.66
C PHE A 144 4.86 13.13 10.48
N PHE A 145 5.55 12.04 10.13
CA PHE A 145 6.77 11.64 10.82
C PHE A 145 7.96 12.47 10.30
N ARG A 146 8.18 13.61 10.96
CA ARG A 146 9.41 14.41 10.82
C ARG A 146 10.22 14.28 12.11
N PRO A 147 11.17 13.33 12.17
CA PRO A 147 11.96 13.07 13.38
C PRO A 147 12.75 14.30 13.86
N GLU A 148 13.05 15.23 12.96
CA GLU A 148 13.69 16.53 13.21
C GLU A 148 12.97 17.33 14.33
N ASN A 149 11.64 17.35 14.33
CA ASN A 149 10.85 18.08 15.33
C ASN A 149 10.88 17.41 16.71
N TYR A 150 11.12 16.09 16.77
CA TYR A 150 11.10 15.30 18.00
C TYR A 150 12.49 15.16 18.64
N ARG A 151 13.54 15.71 18.01
CA ARG A 151 14.90 15.73 18.56
C ARG A 151 15.10 16.80 19.64
N ALA A 152 14.29 17.86 19.63
CA ALA A 152 14.46 19.00 20.53
C ALA A 152 14.25 18.65 22.01
N SER A 153 13.40 17.67 22.32
CA SER A 153 13.12 17.23 23.68
C SER A 153 13.45 15.75 23.88
N THR A 154 14.53 15.49 24.64
CA THR A 154 14.93 14.15 25.09
C THR A 154 13.80 13.30 25.68
N PRO A 155 12.88 13.82 26.52
CA PRO A 155 11.78 13.02 27.06
C PRO A 155 10.77 12.58 26.01
N VAL A 156 10.40 13.46 25.06
CA VAL A 156 9.46 13.13 23.97
C VAL A 156 10.06 12.06 23.06
N ARG A 157 11.38 12.12 22.81
CA ARG A 157 12.09 11.11 22.04
C ARG A 157 12.00 9.72 22.67
N VAL A 158 12.25 9.60 23.98
CA VAL A 158 12.23 8.31 24.68
C VAL A 158 10.82 7.71 24.65
N VAL A 159 9.79 8.54 24.86
CA VAL A 159 8.38 8.10 24.76
C VAL A 159 8.04 7.62 23.35
N LEU A 160 8.45 8.35 22.31
CA LEU A 160 8.20 7.96 20.91
C LEU A 160 8.93 6.69 20.51
N VAL A 161 10.19 6.52 20.92
CA VAL A 161 10.93 5.26 20.68
C VAL A 161 10.19 4.10 21.34
N GLY A 162 9.78 4.23 22.60
CA GLY A 162 9.01 3.20 23.31
C GLY A 162 7.67 2.89 22.63
N ALA A 163 6.92 3.93 22.26
CA ALA A 163 5.63 3.78 21.60
C ALA A 163 5.76 3.07 20.24
N LEU A 164 6.74 3.45 19.41
CA LEU A 164 6.97 2.83 18.10
C LEU A 164 7.48 1.39 18.22
N ALA A 165 8.41 1.13 19.15
CA ALA A 165 8.97 -0.20 19.38
C ALA A 165 7.92 -1.20 19.89
N LEU A 166 6.91 -0.72 20.64
CA LEU A 166 5.77 -1.52 21.09
C LEU A 166 4.68 -1.63 20.02
N ALA A 167 4.41 -0.56 19.27
CA ALA A 167 3.41 -0.57 18.21
C ALA A 167 3.78 -1.53 17.06
N ALA A 168 5.06 -1.70 16.74
CA ALA A 168 5.52 -2.61 15.70
C ALA A 168 5.08 -4.08 15.90
N PRO A 169 5.40 -4.77 17.02
CA PRO A 169 4.95 -6.14 17.26
C PRO A 169 3.43 -6.24 17.46
N ILE A 170 2.78 -5.22 18.04
CA ILE A 170 1.31 -5.23 18.22
C ILE A 170 0.61 -5.17 16.87
N THR A 171 1.04 -4.27 15.98
CA THR A 171 0.47 -4.17 14.62
C THR A 171 0.73 -5.43 13.80
N LEU A 172 1.90 -6.05 13.97
CA LEU A 172 2.20 -7.34 13.34
C LEU A 172 1.26 -8.47 13.83
N ALA A 173 0.93 -8.50 15.12
CA ALA A 173 0.06 -9.52 15.68
C ALA A 173 -1.43 -9.36 15.31
N MET A 174 -1.83 -8.16 14.87
CA MET A 174 -3.21 -7.83 14.50
C MET A 174 -3.52 -7.99 13.00
N LEU A 175 -2.50 -8.22 12.15
CA LEU A 175 -2.58 -8.26 10.69
C LEU A 175 -2.51 -9.69 10.11
#